data_AF-A6NC48-F1
#
_entry.id   AF-A6NC48-F1
#
_cell.length_a   1.000
_cell.length_b   1.000
_cell.length_c   1.000
_cell.angle_alpha   90.00
_cell.angle_beta   90.00
_cell.angle_gamma   90.00
#
_symmetry.space_group_name_H-M   'P 1'
#
loop_
_entity.id
_entity.type
_entity.pdbx_description
1 polymer ?
#
loop_
_entity_poly.entity_id
_entity_poly.type
_entity_poly.pdbx_seq_one_letter_code
_entity_poly.pdbx_strand_id
1 'polypeptide(L)'
;MAAQGCAASRLLQLLLQLLLLLLLLAAGGARARWRGEGTSAHLRDIFLGRCAEYRALLSPEQRQIRNSREPPVLHTTQNKNCTAIWEAFKVALDKDPCSVLPSDYDLFINLSRHSIPRDKSLFWENSHLLVNSFADNTRRFMPLSDVLYGRVADFLSWCRQKNDSGLDYQSCPTSEDCENNPVDSFWKRASIQYSKDSSGVIHVMLNGSEPTGAYPIKGFFADYEIPNLQKEKITRIEIWVMHEIGGPNVESCGEGSMKVLEKRLKDMGFQYSCINDYRPVKLLQCVDHSTHPDCALKSAAAATQRKAPSLYTEQRAGLIIPLFLVLASRTQL
;
A
#
# COMPACT_ATOMS: atom_id res chain seq x y z
N MET A 1 -22.45 71.06 -17.95
CA MET A 1 -22.51 69.76 -18.66
C MET A 1 -21.56 68.75 -18.00
N ALA A 2 -21.85 68.26 -16.79
CA ALA A 2 -20.96 67.32 -16.08
C ALA A 2 -21.70 66.31 -15.17
N ALA A 3 -23.01 66.17 -15.29
CA ALA A 3 -23.81 65.28 -14.43
C ALA A 3 -24.24 63.96 -15.11
N GLN A 4 -24.20 63.89 -16.44
CA GLN A 4 -24.68 62.71 -17.19
C GLN A 4 -23.63 61.58 -17.32
N GLY A 5 -22.33 61.87 -17.22
CA GLY A 5 -21.26 60.87 -17.32
C GLY A 5 -21.13 59.96 -16.09
N CYS A 6 -21.41 60.47 -14.89
CA CYS A 6 -21.30 59.70 -13.65
C CYS A 6 -22.40 58.63 -13.50
N ALA A 7 -23.61 58.88 -14.03
CA ALA A 7 -24.71 57.94 -13.93
C ALA A 7 -24.49 56.70 -14.83
N ALA A 8 -24.01 56.91 -16.06
CA ALA A 8 -23.69 55.83 -16.99
C ALA A 8 -22.55 54.92 -16.48
N SER A 9 -21.51 55.51 -15.86
CA SER A 9 -20.41 54.75 -15.26
C SER A 9 -20.85 53.88 -14.08
N ARG A 10 -21.77 54.38 -13.23
CA ARG A 10 -22.31 53.61 -12.10
C ARG A 10 -23.21 52.47 -12.58
N LEU A 11 -24.00 52.70 -13.63
CA LEU A 11 -24.86 51.67 -14.22
C LEU A 11 -24.03 50.52 -14.81
N LEU A 12 -22.93 50.85 -15.49
CA LEU A 12 -22.01 49.85 -16.07
C LEU A 12 -21.32 49.03 -14.97
N GLN A 13 -20.90 49.66 -13.87
CA GLN A 13 -20.32 48.95 -12.71
C GLN A 13 -21.34 48.00 -12.05
N LEU A 14 -22.59 48.43 -11.88
CA LEU A 14 -23.66 47.58 -11.35
C LEU A 14 -23.94 46.38 -12.25
N LEU A 15 -23.98 46.58 -13.57
CA LEU A 15 -24.15 45.51 -14.54
C LEU A 15 -22.99 44.52 -14.51
N LEU A 16 -21.75 45.00 -14.38
CA LEU A 16 -20.57 44.14 -14.28
C LEU A 16 -20.59 43.32 -12.99
N GLN A 17 -20.97 43.92 -11.86
CA GLN A 17 -21.11 43.23 -10.58
C GLN A 17 -22.23 42.19 -10.61
N LEU A 18 -23.36 42.51 -11.25
CA LEU A 18 -24.47 41.57 -11.42
C LEU A 18 -24.05 40.39 -12.31
N LEU A 19 -23.30 40.66 -13.39
CA LEU A 19 -22.76 39.63 -14.27
C LEU A 19 -21.75 38.74 -13.53
N LEU A 20 -20.89 39.33 -12.70
CA LEU A 20 -19.94 38.59 -11.87
C LEU A 20 -20.66 37.72 -10.83
N LEU A 21 -21.73 38.24 -10.21
CA LEU A 21 -22.56 37.48 -9.27
C LEU A 21 -23.31 36.34 -9.97
N LEU A 22 -23.84 36.58 -11.17
CA LEU A 22 -24.47 35.55 -12.01
C LEU A 22 -23.46 34.48 -12.44
N LEU A 23 -22.24 34.87 -12.79
CA LEU A 23 -21.14 33.96 -13.10
C LEU A 23 -20.70 33.15 -11.87
N LEU A 24 -20.65 33.76 -10.68
CA LEU A 24 -20.36 33.07 -9.40
C LEU A 24 -21.49 32.12 -8.99
N LEU A 25 -22.75 32.48 -9.23
CA LEU A 25 -23.91 31.63 -8.99
C LEU A 25 -24.00 30.48 -10.01
N ALA A 26 -23.64 30.72 -11.27
CA ALA A 26 -23.54 29.70 -12.31
C ALA A 26 -22.30 28.80 -12.13
N ALA A 27 -21.23 29.34 -11.55
CA ALA A 27 -20.06 28.59 -11.09
C ALA A 27 -20.27 27.95 -9.71
N GLY A 28 -21.49 28.01 -9.17
CA GLY A 28 -21.97 27.09 -8.16
C GLY A 28 -21.97 25.69 -8.75
N GLY A 29 -20.78 25.09 -8.86
CA GLY A 29 -20.62 23.69 -9.20
C GLY A 29 -21.59 22.90 -8.35
N ALA A 30 -22.29 21.95 -8.98
CA ALA A 30 -23.24 21.10 -8.29
C ALA A 30 -22.61 20.71 -6.94
N ARG A 31 -23.32 21.00 -5.85
CA ARG A 31 -22.81 20.66 -4.53
C ARG A 31 -22.70 19.13 -4.49
N ALA A 32 -21.50 18.61 -4.23
CA ALA A 32 -21.30 17.18 -4.05
C ALA A 32 -22.34 16.67 -3.04
N ARG A 33 -23.07 15.62 -3.43
CA ARG A 33 -24.15 15.07 -2.60
C ARG A 33 -23.59 14.37 -1.37
N TRP A 34 -22.45 13.72 -1.55
CA TRP A 34 -21.81 12.87 -0.56
C TRP A 34 -20.42 13.41 -0.20
N ARG A 35 -19.85 12.92 0.91
CA ARG A 35 -18.53 13.36 1.40
C ARG A 35 -17.36 12.62 0.75
N GLY A 36 -17.59 11.46 0.14
CA GLY A 36 -16.55 10.63 -0.46
C GLY A 36 -16.28 10.96 -1.91
N GLU A 37 -15.13 10.48 -2.41
CA GLU A 37 -14.76 10.57 -3.82
C GLU A 37 -15.82 9.90 -4.70
N GLY A 38 -16.16 10.54 -5.82
CA GLY A 38 -17.04 9.96 -6.81
C GLY A 38 -16.48 8.70 -7.45
N THR A 39 -17.31 8.05 -8.27
CA THR A 39 -16.90 6.85 -9.01
C THR A 39 -15.65 7.13 -9.84
N SER A 40 -14.67 6.23 -9.78
CA SER A 40 -13.45 6.34 -10.57
C SER A 40 -13.77 6.36 -12.07
N ALA A 41 -13.19 7.31 -12.81
CA ALA A 41 -13.31 7.34 -14.26
C ALA A 41 -12.78 6.04 -14.87
N HIS A 42 -13.43 5.56 -15.93
CA HIS A 42 -13.06 4.29 -16.60
C HIS A 42 -13.07 3.06 -15.68
N LEU A 43 -13.90 3.05 -14.63
CA LEU A 43 -14.00 1.96 -13.64
C LEU A 43 -13.98 0.57 -14.27
N ARG A 44 -14.81 0.34 -15.30
CA ARG A 44 -14.90 -0.95 -15.98
C ARG A 44 -13.59 -1.36 -16.68
N ASP A 45 -12.95 -0.42 -17.38
CA ASP A 45 -11.74 -0.71 -18.14
C ASP A 45 -10.57 -0.99 -17.19
N ILE A 46 -10.44 -0.20 -16.12
CA ILE A 46 -9.44 -0.40 -15.06
C ILE A 46 -9.65 -1.76 -14.39
N PHE A 47 -10.90 -2.08 -14.00
CA PHE A 47 -11.24 -3.35 -13.36
C PHE A 47 -10.88 -4.54 -14.24
N LEU A 48 -11.28 -4.52 -15.51
CA LEU A 48 -11.01 -5.60 -16.46
C LEU A 48 -9.52 -5.73 -16.77
N GLY A 49 -8.81 -4.61 -16.93
CA GLY A 49 -7.36 -4.59 -17.13
C GLY A 49 -6.62 -5.23 -15.95
N ARG A 50 -6.92 -4.79 -14.72
CA ARG A 50 -6.34 -5.36 -13.50
C ARG A 50 -6.64 -6.85 -13.33
N CYS A 51 -7.88 -7.27 -13.62
CA CYS A 51 -8.24 -8.68 -13.58
C CYS A 51 -7.43 -9.50 -14.61
N ALA A 52 -7.28 -8.99 -15.84
CA ALA A 52 -6.54 -9.67 -16.89
C ALA A 52 -5.05 -9.81 -16.53
N GLU A 53 -4.42 -8.76 -16.01
CA GLU A 53 -3.03 -8.80 -15.53
C GLU A 53 -2.85 -9.79 -14.37
N TYR A 54 -3.77 -9.77 -13.40
CA TYR A 54 -3.67 -10.65 -12.23
C TYR A 54 -3.78 -12.13 -12.60
N ARG A 55 -4.51 -12.48 -13.67
CA ARG A 55 -4.57 -13.87 -14.19
C ARG A 55 -3.19 -14.40 -14.57
N ALA A 56 -2.25 -13.55 -14.97
CA ALA A 56 -0.87 -13.98 -15.25
C ALA A 56 -0.13 -14.41 -13.98
N LEU A 57 -0.45 -13.82 -12.83
CA LEU A 57 0.12 -14.19 -11.52
C LEU A 57 -0.50 -15.48 -10.95
N LEU A 58 -1.77 -15.74 -11.30
CA LEU A 58 -2.47 -16.98 -10.96
C LEU A 58 -2.03 -18.18 -11.81
N SER A 59 -1.48 -17.91 -12.98
CA SER A 59 -0.98 -18.95 -13.88
C SER A 59 0.22 -19.65 -13.20
N PRO A 60 0.22 -20.99 -13.19
CA PRO A 60 0.73 -21.83 -12.11
C PRO A 60 2.18 -21.56 -11.70
N GLU A 61 2.50 -22.00 -10.47
CA GLU A 61 3.82 -22.26 -9.85
C GLU A 61 4.77 -23.17 -10.70
N GLN A 62 4.72 -23.10 -12.03
CA GLN A 62 5.52 -23.84 -12.99
C GLN A 62 6.95 -23.31 -13.15
N ARG A 63 7.58 -22.84 -12.07
CA ARG A 63 9.04 -22.73 -12.03
C ARG A 63 9.72 -23.29 -10.78
N GLN A 64 9.01 -23.67 -9.72
CA GLN A 64 9.66 -24.22 -8.51
C GLN A 64 9.21 -25.63 -8.08
N ILE A 65 8.10 -26.16 -8.60
CA ILE A 65 7.69 -27.54 -8.32
C ILE A 65 8.13 -28.45 -9.48
N ARG A 66 9.43 -28.71 -9.58
CA ARG A 66 9.95 -29.83 -10.39
C ARG A 66 10.53 -30.96 -9.53
N ASN A 67 10.50 -30.84 -8.19
CA ASN A 67 11.20 -31.77 -7.28
C ASN A 67 10.47 -32.13 -5.97
N SER A 68 9.16 -31.90 -5.80
CA SER A 68 8.42 -32.39 -4.63
C SER A 68 7.48 -33.56 -4.98
N ARG A 69 7.54 -34.62 -4.16
CA ARG A 69 6.77 -35.88 -4.27
C ARG A 69 5.33 -35.77 -3.73
N GLU A 70 4.79 -34.57 -3.59
CA GLU A 70 3.42 -34.39 -3.10
C GLU A 70 2.41 -34.44 -4.25
N PRO A 71 1.24 -35.08 -4.05
CA PRO A 71 0.19 -35.13 -5.05
C PRO A 71 -0.32 -33.72 -5.39
N PRO A 72 -0.64 -33.41 -6.66
CA PRO A 72 -1.15 -32.10 -7.03
C PRO A 72 -2.49 -31.87 -6.33
N VAL A 73 -2.53 -30.87 -5.44
CA VAL A 73 -3.81 -30.30 -5.02
C VAL A 73 -4.46 -29.76 -6.28
N LEU A 74 -5.73 -30.12 -6.52
CA LEU A 74 -6.52 -29.67 -7.66
C LEU A 74 -6.68 -28.15 -7.60
N HIS A 75 -5.69 -27.43 -8.11
CA HIS A 75 -5.68 -25.98 -8.23
C HIS A 75 -6.62 -25.60 -9.38
N THR A 76 -7.87 -25.26 -9.07
CA THR A 76 -8.88 -24.71 -10.00
C THR A 76 -8.54 -23.30 -10.51
N THR A 77 -7.27 -22.90 -10.49
CA THR A 77 -6.81 -21.52 -10.67
C THR A 77 -6.85 -21.03 -12.11
N GLN A 78 -7.10 -21.90 -13.10
CA GLN A 78 -6.81 -21.57 -14.50
C GLN A 78 -7.95 -20.96 -15.31
N ASN A 79 -9.14 -20.75 -14.74
CA ASN A 79 -10.27 -20.18 -15.50
C ASN A 79 -11.03 -19.09 -14.74
N LYS A 80 -10.37 -17.96 -14.46
CA LYS A 80 -11.04 -16.75 -13.97
C LYS A 80 -11.60 -15.96 -15.16
N ASN A 81 -12.93 -15.89 -15.26
CA ASN A 81 -13.62 -15.11 -16.29
C ASN A 81 -13.81 -13.66 -15.81
N CYS A 82 -12.93 -12.76 -16.24
CA CYS A 82 -12.96 -11.35 -15.83
C CYS A 82 -14.26 -10.64 -16.17
N THR A 83 -14.89 -10.98 -17.30
CA THR A 83 -16.21 -10.44 -17.66
C THR A 83 -17.26 -10.88 -16.66
N ALA A 84 -17.33 -12.17 -16.34
CA ALA A 84 -18.30 -12.68 -15.35
C ALA A 84 -18.06 -12.10 -13.94
N ILE A 85 -16.78 -11.92 -13.55
CA ILE A 85 -16.40 -11.29 -12.28
C ILE A 85 -16.87 -9.82 -12.25
N TRP A 86 -16.68 -9.07 -13.34
CA TRP A 86 -17.19 -7.70 -13.47
C TRP A 86 -18.72 -7.66 -13.40
N GLU A 87 -19.41 -8.54 -14.12
CA GLU A 87 -20.89 -8.60 -14.11
C GLU A 87 -21.44 -8.92 -12.71
N ALA A 88 -20.74 -9.75 -11.92
CA ALA A 88 -21.11 -10.00 -10.54
C ALA A 88 -20.78 -8.82 -9.61
N PHE A 89 -19.68 -8.09 -9.86
CA PHE A 89 -19.32 -6.89 -9.10
C PHE A 89 -20.33 -5.75 -9.30
N LYS A 90 -20.72 -5.49 -10.55
CA LYS A 90 -21.57 -4.34 -10.89
C LYS A 90 -23.00 -4.43 -10.36
N VAL A 91 -23.44 -5.57 -9.82
CA VAL A 91 -24.78 -5.71 -9.19
C VAL A 91 -24.99 -4.65 -8.10
N ALA A 92 -23.92 -4.28 -7.39
CA ALA A 92 -23.95 -3.19 -6.42
C ALA A 92 -24.19 -1.80 -7.05
N LEU A 93 -23.81 -1.62 -8.32
CA LEU A 93 -24.01 -0.39 -9.09
C LEU A 93 -25.44 -0.25 -9.60
N ASP A 94 -26.23 -1.32 -9.57
CA ASP A 94 -27.65 -1.29 -9.92
C ASP A 94 -28.55 -0.99 -8.69
N LYS A 95 -27.96 -0.82 -7.50
CA LYS A 95 -28.67 -0.60 -6.23
C LYS A 95 -28.63 0.85 -5.77
N ASP A 96 -29.51 1.20 -4.83
CA ASP A 96 -29.42 2.48 -4.12
C ASP A 96 -28.07 2.55 -3.38
N PRO A 97 -27.34 3.69 -3.47
CA PRO A 97 -25.98 3.81 -2.93
C PRO A 97 -25.90 3.77 -1.39
N CYS A 98 -27.02 3.65 -0.67
CA CYS A 98 -27.06 3.41 0.77
C CYS A 98 -27.76 2.10 1.15
N SER A 99 -27.97 1.21 0.17
CA SER A 99 -28.70 -0.06 0.34
C SER A 99 -27.90 -1.26 -0.19
N VAL A 100 -26.57 -1.16 -0.21
CA VAL A 100 -25.68 -2.26 -0.63
C VAL A 100 -25.15 -2.99 0.59
N LEU A 101 -25.36 -4.30 0.63
CA LEU A 101 -24.91 -5.16 1.74
C LEU A 101 -23.63 -5.92 1.36
N PRO A 102 -22.81 -6.36 2.33
CA PRO A 102 -21.66 -7.24 2.04
C PRO A 102 -22.03 -8.50 1.26
N SER A 103 -23.22 -9.06 1.50
CA SER A 103 -23.73 -10.24 0.80
C SER A 103 -24.02 -10.00 -0.69
N ASP A 104 -24.23 -8.76 -1.12
CA ASP A 104 -24.43 -8.45 -2.54
C ASP A 104 -23.19 -8.76 -3.39
N TYR A 105 -22.02 -8.85 -2.75
CA TYR A 105 -20.77 -9.25 -3.38
C TYR A 105 -20.44 -10.75 -3.26
N ASP A 106 -21.35 -11.59 -2.75
CA ASP A 106 -21.07 -13.03 -2.56
C ASP A 106 -20.74 -13.75 -3.87
N LEU A 107 -21.49 -13.49 -4.95
CA LEU A 107 -21.20 -14.07 -6.26
C LEU A 107 -19.87 -13.58 -6.81
N PHE A 108 -19.58 -12.28 -6.66
CA PHE A 108 -18.29 -11.70 -7.05
C PHE A 108 -17.13 -12.40 -6.34
N ILE A 109 -17.23 -12.58 -5.02
CA ILE A 109 -16.23 -13.31 -4.24
C ILE A 109 -16.10 -14.74 -4.74
N ASN A 110 -17.21 -15.45 -4.96
CA ASN A 110 -17.17 -16.85 -5.40
C ASN A 110 -16.45 -17.02 -6.76
N LEU A 111 -16.70 -16.12 -7.71
CA LEU A 111 -16.08 -16.15 -9.04
C LEU A 111 -14.59 -15.76 -9.03
N SER A 112 -14.17 -14.93 -8.07
CA SER A 112 -12.81 -14.37 -8.01
C SER A 112 -11.90 -15.05 -6.98
N ARG A 113 -12.46 -15.79 -6.01
CA ARG A 113 -11.71 -16.47 -4.94
C ARG A 113 -10.66 -17.44 -5.49
N HIS A 114 -9.52 -17.44 -4.81
CA HIS A 114 -8.42 -18.38 -4.99
C HIS A 114 -7.69 -18.56 -3.66
N SER A 115 -6.84 -19.58 -3.54
CA SER A 115 -6.02 -19.79 -2.34
C SER A 115 -5.02 -18.65 -2.14
N ILE A 116 -4.79 -18.29 -0.88
CA ILE A 116 -3.70 -17.41 -0.45
C ILE A 116 -2.56 -18.31 0.02
N PRO A 117 -1.31 -18.15 -0.46
CA PRO A 117 -0.21 -18.98 0.00
C PRO A 117 0.00 -18.86 1.52
N ARG A 118 0.29 -19.99 2.16
CA ARG A 118 0.59 -20.03 3.60
C ARG A 118 1.71 -19.06 3.94
N ASP A 119 1.61 -18.41 5.11
CA ASP A 119 2.61 -17.44 5.62
C ASP A 119 2.76 -16.16 4.76
N LYS A 120 1.90 -15.93 3.76
CA LYS A 120 1.98 -14.76 2.88
C LYS A 120 0.94 -13.68 3.14
N SER A 121 -0.06 -13.93 3.99
CA SER A 121 -1.05 -12.91 4.34
C SER A 121 -0.39 -11.75 5.10
N LEU A 122 -0.65 -10.53 4.61
CA LEU A 122 -0.25 -9.28 5.22
C LEU A 122 -1.48 -8.38 5.42
N PHE A 123 -1.88 -8.18 6.66
CA PHE A 123 -2.93 -7.25 7.08
C PHE A 123 -2.30 -5.89 7.42
N TRP A 124 -3.08 -4.83 7.51
CA TRP A 124 -2.53 -3.51 7.80
C TRP A 124 -3.57 -2.49 8.24
N GLU A 125 -3.10 -1.43 8.89
CA GLU A 125 -3.84 -0.20 9.15
C GLU A 125 -2.91 1.01 8.91
N ASN A 126 -3.46 2.10 8.35
CA ASN A 126 -2.76 3.37 8.11
C ASN A 126 -1.40 3.27 7.37
N SER A 127 -1.24 2.25 6.52
CA SER A 127 0.04 1.90 5.86
C SER A 127 -0.10 1.50 4.39
N HIS A 128 -1.19 1.90 3.71
CA HIS A 128 -1.62 1.37 2.40
C HIS A 128 -0.52 1.36 1.34
N LEU A 129 0.12 2.51 1.09
CA LEU A 129 1.16 2.65 0.06
C LEU A 129 2.43 1.87 0.39
N LEU A 130 2.81 1.85 1.68
CA LEU A 130 3.99 1.11 2.16
C LEU A 130 3.75 -0.40 2.02
N VAL A 131 2.56 -0.89 2.34
CA VAL A 131 2.16 -2.29 2.18
C VAL A 131 2.20 -2.71 0.72
N ASN A 132 1.58 -1.94 -0.18
CA ASN A 132 1.59 -2.23 -1.61
C ASN A 132 3.02 -2.27 -2.17
N SER A 133 3.87 -1.31 -1.79
CA SER A 133 5.27 -1.25 -2.21
C SER A 133 6.11 -2.39 -1.64
N PHE A 134 5.87 -2.77 -0.38
CA PHE A 134 6.60 -3.85 0.28
C PHE A 134 6.18 -5.24 -0.22
N ALA A 135 4.89 -5.45 -0.47
CA ALA A 135 4.37 -6.70 -1.01
C ALA A 135 4.95 -7.01 -2.41
N ASP A 136 5.16 -5.96 -3.20
CA ASP A 136 5.79 -6.03 -4.53
C ASP A 136 5.07 -7.02 -5.45
N ASN A 137 3.77 -6.77 -5.62
CA ASN A 137 2.88 -7.48 -6.52
C ASN A 137 2.95 -9.00 -6.32
N THR A 138 2.61 -9.45 -5.12
CA THR A 138 2.65 -10.85 -4.64
C THR A 138 4.05 -11.46 -4.42
N ARG A 139 5.14 -10.78 -4.79
CA ARG A 139 6.50 -11.35 -4.73
C ARG A 139 6.97 -11.60 -3.30
N ARG A 140 6.75 -10.66 -2.38
CA ARG A 140 7.18 -10.79 -0.97
C ARG A 140 6.05 -11.31 -0.11
N PHE A 141 4.91 -10.63 -0.13
CA PHE A 141 3.69 -10.93 0.61
C PHE A 141 2.48 -10.75 -0.30
N MET A 142 1.31 -11.21 0.13
CA MET A 142 0.05 -11.11 -0.58
C MET A 142 -0.99 -10.43 0.32
N PRO A 143 -0.91 -9.09 0.52
CA PRO A 143 -1.98 -8.33 1.16
C PRO A 143 -3.30 -8.45 0.37
N LEU A 144 -4.41 -7.98 0.95
CA LEU A 144 -5.72 -8.03 0.29
C LEU A 144 -5.71 -7.34 -1.10
N SER A 145 -5.00 -6.22 -1.25
CA SER A 145 -4.80 -5.53 -2.53
C SER A 145 -4.05 -6.36 -3.60
N ASP A 146 -3.35 -7.42 -3.17
CA ASP A 146 -2.62 -8.38 -3.99
C ASP A 146 -3.36 -9.73 -4.14
N VAL A 147 -4.62 -9.81 -3.72
CA VAL A 147 -5.55 -10.91 -4.00
C VAL A 147 -6.51 -10.48 -5.11
N LEU A 148 -6.92 -11.37 -6.03
CA LEU A 148 -7.70 -10.98 -7.23
C LEU A 148 -8.89 -10.08 -6.89
N TYR A 149 -9.68 -10.46 -5.88
CA TYR A 149 -10.86 -9.70 -5.48
C TYR A 149 -10.55 -8.35 -4.83
N GLY A 150 -9.40 -8.16 -4.18
CA GLY A 150 -9.00 -6.84 -3.69
C GLY A 150 -8.32 -6.01 -4.79
N ARG A 151 -7.48 -6.64 -5.62
CA ARG A 151 -6.71 -5.99 -6.69
C ARG A 151 -7.57 -5.18 -7.63
N VAL A 152 -8.70 -5.74 -8.06
CA VAL A 152 -9.60 -5.09 -9.03
C VAL A 152 -10.24 -3.80 -8.49
N ALA A 153 -10.22 -3.58 -7.18
CA ALA A 153 -10.86 -2.46 -6.50
C ALA A 153 -9.89 -1.53 -5.74
N ASP A 154 -8.60 -1.89 -5.64
CA ASP A 154 -7.61 -1.12 -4.88
C ASP A 154 -7.53 0.35 -5.35
N PHE A 155 -7.67 1.31 -4.44
CA PHE A 155 -7.77 2.76 -4.73
C PHE A 155 -8.96 3.19 -5.63
N LEU A 156 -9.95 2.33 -5.88
CA LEU A 156 -11.12 2.72 -6.67
C LEU A 156 -12.29 3.10 -5.76
N SER A 157 -13.13 4.01 -6.24
CA SER A 157 -14.43 4.36 -5.65
C SER A 157 -15.54 4.11 -6.66
N TRP A 158 -16.75 3.79 -6.20
CA TRP A 158 -17.90 3.56 -7.05
C TRP A 158 -19.22 3.68 -6.31
N CYS A 159 -20.22 4.25 -6.98
CA CYS A 159 -21.60 4.23 -6.53
C CYS A 159 -22.56 4.63 -7.66
N ARG A 160 -23.82 4.22 -7.53
CA ARG A 160 -24.90 4.70 -8.38
C ARG A 160 -25.36 6.08 -7.93
N GLN A 161 -25.87 6.88 -8.86
CA GLN A 161 -26.66 8.04 -8.51
C GLN A 161 -27.89 7.63 -7.71
N LYS A 162 -28.33 8.51 -6.80
CA LYS A 162 -29.50 8.24 -5.96
C LYS A 162 -30.80 8.21 -6.76
N ASN A 163 -30.94 9.16 -7.70
CA ASN A 163 -32.18 9.42 -8.43
C ASN A 163 -32.10 9.03 -9.92
N ASP A 164 -31.01 8.39 -10.34
CA ASP A 164 -30.78 7.95 -11.71
C ASP A 164 -30.08 6.58 -11.70
N SER A 165 -30.12 5.90 -12.83
CA SER A 165 -29.46 4.63 -13.12
C SER A 165 -27.97 4.77 -13.41
N GLY A 166 -27.50 5.98 -13.73
CA GLY A 166 -26.08 6.25 -13.99
C GLY A 166 -25.19 6.16 -12.76
N LEU A 167 -23.88 6.05 -12.98
CA LEU A 167 -22.88 6.16 -11.92
C LEU A 167 -22.74 7.62 -11.44
N ASP A 168 -22.46 7.80 -10.16
CA ASP A 168 -22.19 9.12 -9.59
C ASP A 168 -20.68 9.36 -9.60
N TYR A 169 -20.21 10.13 -10.58
CA TYR A 169 -18.79 10.52 -10.70
C TYR A 169 -18.44 11.74 -9.86
N GLN A 170 -19.43 12.39 -9.24
CA GLN A 170 -19.23 13.62 -8.48
C GLN A 170 -18.87 13.31 -7.03
N SER A 171 -19.55 12.36 -6.41
CA SER A 171 -19.32 11.98 -5.02
C SER A 171 -19.94 10.61 -4.71
N CYS A 172 -19.41 9.89 -3.73
CA CYS A 172 -20.02 8.65 -3.21
C CYS A 172 -20.16 8.68 -1.69
N PRO A 173 -21.17 7.98 -1.11
CA PRO A 173 -21.39 7.98 0.32
C PRO A 173 -20.23 7.33 1.08
N THR A 174 -19.82 7.96 2.19
CA THR A 174 -18.90 7.38 3.17
C THR A 174 -19.67 6.65 4.27
N SER A 175 -18.95 5.99 5.17
CA SER A 175 -19.52 5.40 6.39
C SER A 175 -20.32 6.39 7.25
N GLU A 176 -19.97 7.69 7.21
CA GLU A 176 -20.71 8.74 7.91
C GLU A 176 -22.01 9.15 7.18
N ASP A 177 -22.07 8.98 5.85
CA ASP A 177 -23.28 9.26 5.08
C ASP A 177 -24.28 8.11 5.23
N CYS A 178 -23.82 6.87 5.11
CA CYS A 178 -24.58 5.66 5.38
C CYS A 178 -23.68 4.42 5.49
N GLU A 179 -24.04 3.52 6.42
CA GLU A 179 -23.25 2.31 6.72
C GLU A 179 -23.19 1.31 5.55
N ASN A 180 -24.27 1.23 4.77
CA ASN A 180 -24.46 0.25 3.68
C ASN A 180 -24.17 0.88 2.31
N ASN A 181 -23.02 1.56 2.20
CA ASN A 181 -22.54 2.08 0.93
C ASN A 181 -21.76 1.00 0.13
N PRO A 182 -21.64 1.13 -1.21
CA PRO A 182 -21.04 0.10 -2.05
C PRO A 182 -19.59 -0.24 -1.70
N VAL A 183 -18.77 0.76 -1.36
CA VAL A 183 -17.33 0.60 -1.13
C VAL A 183 -17.07 -0.05 0.22
N ASP A 184 -17.71 0.42 1.29
CA ASP A 184 -17.55 -0.17 2.62
C ASP A 184 -18.09 -1.60 2.65
N SER A 185 -19.28 -1.85 2.08
CA SER A 185 -19.85 -3.20 2.01
C SER A 185 -18.97 -4.17 1.21
N PHE A 186 -18.32 -3.69 0.15
CA PHE A 186 -17.35 -4.48 -0.60
C PHE A 186 -16.15 -4.87 0.27
N TRP A 187 -15.50 -3.89 0.90
CA TRP A 187 -14.31 -4.16 1.72
C TRP A 187 -14.64 -5.00 2.94
N LYS A 188 -15.80 -4.82 3.58
CA LYS A 188 -16.31 -5.72 4.63
C LYS A 188 -16.33 -7.16 4.13
N ARG A 189 -16.89 -7.40 2.94
CA ARG A 189 -17.00 -8.75 2.37
C ARG A 189 -15.65 -9.35 1.98
N ALA A 190 -14.78 -8.55 1.37
CA ALA A 190 -13.45 -8.94 0.94
C ALA A 190 -12.52 -9.26 2.13
N SER A 191 -12.51 -8.41 3.16
CA SER A 191 -11.75 -8.60 4.41
C SER A 191 -12.17 -9.87 5.16
N ILE A 192 -13.48 -10.15 5.25
CA ILE A 192 -13.99 -11.41 5.82
C ILE A 192 -13.43 -12.60 5.05
N GLN A 193 -13.46 -12.56 3.71
CA GLN A 193 -13.01 -13.67 2.88
C GLN A 193 -11.50 -13.90 3.01
N TYR A 194 -10.73 -12.82 2.95
CA TYR A 194 -9.27 -12.83 3.07
C TYR A 194 -8.81 -13.41 4.40
N SER A 195 -9.49 -13.06 5.50
CA SER A 195 -9.22 -13.58 6.84
C SER A 195 -9.52 -15.07 6.97
N LYS A 196 -10.63 -15.52 6.37
CA LYS A 196 -11.01 -16.94 6.36
C LYS A 196 -10.05 -17.82 5.56
N ASP A 197 -9.45 -17.26 4.51
CA ASP A 197 -8.54 -17.98 3.60
C ASP A 197 -7.07 -17.89 4.01
N SER A 198 -6.74 -17.04 4.98
CA SER A 198 -5.38 -16.87 5.50
C SER A 198 -4.96 -18.02 6.41
N SER A 199 -3.67 -18.37 6.40
CA SER A 199 -3.11 -19.46 7.20
C SER A 199 -1.61 -19.31 7.45
N GLY A 200 -1.09 -20.03 8.45
CA GLY A 200 0.32 -19.98 8.85
C GLY A 200 0.63 -18.78 9.76
N VAL A 201 1.75 -18.10 9.51
CA VAL A 201 2.11 -16.84 10.16
C VAL A 201 1.32 -15.71 9.52
N ILE A 202 0.53 -15.02 10.35
CA ILE A 202 -0.19 -13.82 9.95
C ILE A 202 0.68 -12.61 10.24
N HIS A 203 0.96 -11.80 9.22
CA HIS A 203 1.72 -10.56 9.36
C HIS A 203 0.78 -9.37 9.37
N VAL A 204 1.06 -8.37 10.20
CA VAL A 204 0.25 -7.14 10.29
C VAL A 204 1.17 -5.94 10.31
N MET A 205 1.00 -5.00 9.37
CA MET A 205 1.76 -3.75 9.35
C MET A 205 0.91 -2.60 9.89
N LEU A 206 1.33 -2.01 11.00
CA LEU A 206 0.65 -0.89 11.65
C LEU A 206 1.54 0.36 11.61
N ASN A 207 0.92 1.52 11.60
CA ASN A 207 1.62 2.80 11.63
C ASN A 207 1.75 3.32 13.07
N GLY A 208 2.96 3.25 13.64
CA GLY A 208 3.28 3.78 14.97
C GLY A 208 3.42 5.31 15.01
N SER A 209 3.37 5.97 13.85
CA SER A 209 3.34 7.44 13.73
C SER A 209 1.93 8.00 13.55
N GLU A 210 0.89 7.15 13.54
CA GLU A 210 -0.51 7.57 13.46
C GLU A 210 -0.95 8.33 14.72
N PRO A 211 -1.44 9.59 14.61
CA PRO A 211 -1.86 10.39 15.76
C PRO A 211 -2.91 9.75 16.66
N THR A 212 -3.78 8.90 16.09
CA THR A 212 -4.83 8.20 16.84
C THR A 212 -4.40 6.86 17.46
N GLY A 213 -3.12 6.50 17.32
CA GLY A 213 -2.56 5.23 17.77
C GLY A 213 -2.46 4.18 16.65
N ALA A 214 -1.61 3.18 16.86
CA ALA A 214 -1.27 2.20 15.83
C ALA A 214 -2.42 1.21 15.51
N TYR A 215 -3.26 0.89 16.50
CA TYR A 215 -4.39 -0.02 16.37
C TYR A 215 -5.73 0.70 16.58
N PRO A 216 -6.48 1.00 15.50
CA PRO A 216 -7.82 1.52 15.63
C PRO A 216 -8.77 0.43 16.14
N ILE A 217 -9.37 0.66 17.31
CA ILE A 217 -10.31 -0.29 17.93
C ILE A 217 -11.61 -0.51 17.13
N LYS A 218 -11.89 0.40 16.18
CA LYS A 218 -12.95 0.32 15.18
C LYS A 218 -12.30 0.48 13.81
N GLY A 219 -12.47 -0.49 12.94
CA GLY A 219 -11.77 -0.55 11.66
C GLY A 219 -11.90 -1.92 11.02
N PHE A 220 -11.45 -2.05 9.76
CA PHE A 220 -11.56 -3.32 9.04
C PHE A 220 -10.81 -4.44 9.77
N PHE A 221 -9.58 -4.15 10.21
CA PHE A 221 -8.78 -5.14 10.91
C PHE A 221 -9.44 -5.60 12.22
N ALA A 222 -9.96 -4.65 13.00
CA ALA A 222 -10.61 -4.92 14.28
C ALA A 222 -11.97 -5.64 14.16
N ASP A 223 -12.83 -5.21 13.23
CA ASP A 223 -14.24 -5.58 13.22
C ASP A 223 -14.55 -6.71 12.23
N TYR A 224 -13.77 -6.85 11.17
CA TYR A 224 -14.06 -7.77 10.06
C TYR A 224 -12.96 -8.81 9.82
N GLU A 225 -11.72 -8.53 10.22
CA GLU A 225 -10.60 -9.43 9.95
C GLU A 225 -10.26 -10.32 11.14
N ILE A 226 -9.86 -9.73 12.29
CA ILE A 226 -9.55 -10.47 13.52
C ILE A 226 -10.65 -11.49 13.86
N PRO A 227 -11.96 -11.15 13.86
CA PRO A 227 -13.02 -12.10 14.21
C PRO A 227 -13.17 -13.27 13.23
N ASN A 228 -12.64 -13.16 12.01
CA ASN A 228 -12.78 -14.15 10.95
C ASN A 228 -11.50 -14.98 10.71
N LEU A 229 -10.43 -14.72 11.47
CA LEU A 229 -9.22 -15.53 11.46
C LEU A 229 -9.49 -16.97 11.93
N GLN A 230 -9.06 -17.95 11.14
CA GLN A 230 -9.26 -19.38 11.43
C GLN A 230 -8.17 -19.87 12.39
N LYS A 231 -8.46 -19.88 13.69
CA LYS A 231 -7.49 -20.18 14.76
C LYS A 231 -6.72 -21.47 14.53
N GLU A 232 -7.38 -22.51 14.07
CA GLU A 232 -6.81 -23.83 13.82
C GLU A 232 -5.82 -23.88 12.64
N LYS A 233 -5.82 -22.86 11.76
CA LYS A 233 -4.92 -22.76 10.60
C LYS A 233 -3.78 -21.75 10.82
N ILE A 234 -3.80 -21.03 11.93
CA ILE A 234 -2.86 -19.94 12.22
C ILE A 234 -1.82 -20.41 13.23
N THR A 235 -0.55 -20.22 12.90
CA THR A 235 0.58 -20.57 13.76
C THR A 235 0.84 -19.47 14.79
N ARG A 236 0.94 -18.22 14.33
CA ARG A 236 1.13 -17.03 15.18
C ARG A 236 0.78 -15.76 14.41
N ILE A 237 0.61 -14.67 15.12
CA ILE A 237 0.42 -13.33 14.58
C ILE A 237 1.67 -12.50 14.90
N GLU A 238 2.30 -11.95 13.87
CA GLU A 238 3.47 -11.08 13.96
C GLU A 238 3.09 -9.66 13.52
N ILE A 239 3.22 -8.71 14.44
CA ILE A 239 2.93 -7.30 14.18
C ILE A 239 4.23 -6.54 13.89
N TRP A 240 4.19 -5.68 12.90
CA TRP A 240 5.23 -4.71 12.58
C TRP A 240 4.69 -3.30 12.83
N VAL A 241 5.16 -2.65 13.89
CA VAL A 241 4.82 -1.25 14.18
C VAL A 241 5.89 -0.38 13.51
N MET A 242 5.52 0.24 12.40
CA MET A 242 6.42 1.02 11.55
C MET A 242 6.34 2.50 11.92
N HIS A 243 7.48 3.17 12.02
CA HIS A 243 7.54 4.61 12.24
C HIS A 243 8.07 5.33 11.01
N GLU A 244 7.55 6.52 10.75
CA GLU A 244 8.05 7.43 9.72
C GLU A 244 9.52 7.81 10.00
N ILE A 245 10.31 8.02 8.95
CA ILE A 245 11.72 8.42 9.10
C ILE A 245 11.79 9.85 9.64
N GLY A 246 12.36 10.03 10.84
CA GLY A 246 12.37 11.31 11.54
C GLY A 246 10.98 11.81 12.00
N GLY A 247 9.94 10.98 11.84
CA GLY A 247 8.57 11.30 12.25
C GLY A 247 8.31 11.03 13.73
N PRO A 248 7.08 11.32 14.21
CA PRO A 248 6.71 11.07 15.59
C PRO A 248 6.66 9.57 15.88
N ASN A 249 7.16 9.15 17.04
CA ASN A 249 6.88 7.85 17.63
C ASN A 249 5.69 8.01 18.58
N VAL A 250 4.48 7.80 18.06
CA VAL A 250 3.24 7.95 18.84
C VAL A 250 3.02 6.72 19.70
N GLU A 251 3.15 5.52 19.11
CA GLU A 251 3.08 4.25 19.82
C GLU A 251 4.06 3.22 19.26
N SER A 252 4.78 2.56 20.16
CA SER A 252 5.58 1.37 19.87
C SER A 252 4.91 0.09 20.38
N CYS A 253 5.49 -1.07 20.07
CA CYS A 253 5.06 -2.37 20.59
C CYS A 253 4.85 -2.35 22.11
N GLY A 254 3.64 -2.74 22.54
CA GLY A 254 3.29 -2.84 23.95
C GLY A 254 2.90 -1.50 24.59
N GLU A 255 2.61 -0.46 23.81
CA GLU A 255 2.15 0.85 24.28
C GLU A 255 0.71 1.14 23.83
N GLY A 256 -0.01 1.98 24.57
CA GLY A 256 -1.37 2.43 24.25
C GLY A 256 -2.29 1.39 23.58
N SER A 257 -2.72 1.65 22.35
CA SER A 257 -3.60 0.78 21.56
C SER A 257 -2.98 -0.58 21.23
N MET A 258 -1.64 -0.69 21.15
CA MET A 258 -0.93 -1.95 20.96
C MET A 258 -1.13 -2.92 22.14
N LYS A 259 -1.28 -2.43 23.38
CA LYS A 259 -1.66 -3.29 24.51
C LYS A 259 -3.07 -3.85 24.36
N VAL A 260 -3.99 -3.07 23.81
CA VAL A 260 -5.38 -3.49 23.55
C VAL A 260 -5.40 -4.60 22.50
N LEU A 261 -4.67 -4.40 21.40
CA LEU A 261 -4.52 -5.42 20.36
C LEU A 261 -3.88 -6.70 20.90
N GLU A 262 -2.74 -6.57 21.58
CA GLU A 262 -2.02 -7.71 22.16
C GLU A 262 -2.92 -8.51 23.11
N LYS A 263 -3.63 -7.82 24.01
CA LYS A 263 -4.57 -8.45 24.93
C LYS A 263 -5.66 -9.20 24.17
N ARG A 264 -6.31 -8.57 23.19
CA ARG A 264 -7.38 -9.19 22.41
C ARG A 264 -6.91 -10.46 21.70
N LEU A 265 -5.76 -10.40 21.03
CA LEU A 265 -5.21 -11.56 20.30
C LEU A 265 -4.82 -12.71 21.24
N LYS A 266 -4.22 -12.40 22.39
CA LYS A 266 -3.90 -13.40 23.43
C LYS A 266 -5.14 -14.01 24.06
N ASP A 267 -6.16 -13.20 24.35
CA ASP A 267 -7.44 -13.68 24.91
C ASP A 267 -8.17 -14.61 23.93
N MET A 268 -8.02 -14.39 22.62
CA MET A 268 -8.49 -15.32 21.57
C MET A 268 -7.61 -16.59 21.44
N GLY A 269 -6.47 -16.63 22.14
CA GLY A 269 -5.54 -17.75 22.20
C GLY A 269 -4.61 -17.84 20.99
N PHE A 270 -4.30 -16.73 20.34
CA PHE A 270 -3.24 -16.67 19.33
C PHE A 270 -1.87 -16.50 19.97
N GLN A 271 -0.85 -17.10 19.37
CA GLN A 271 0.54 -16.72 19.66
C GLN A 271 0.81 -15.33 19.07
N TYR A 272 1.34 -14.42 19.88
CA TYR A 272 1.56 -13.02 19.53
C TYR A 272 3.04 -12.67 19.55
N SER A 273 3.48 -11.87 18.58
CA SER A 273 4.81 -11.27 18.53
C SER A 273 4.71 -9.87 17.91
N CYS A 274 5.56 -8.94 18.34
CA CYS A 274 5.57 -7.56 17.86
C CYS A 274 6.99 -7.08 17.65
N ILE A 275 7.22 -6.39 16.53
CA ILE A 275 8.52 -5.87 16.11
C ILE A 275 8.36 -4.39 15.75
N ASN A 276 9.09 -3.52 16.43
CA ASN A 276 9.21 -2.12 16.01
C ASN A 276 10.13 -2.02 14.79
N ASP A 277 9.75 -1.19 13.82
CA ASP A 277 10.54 -0.85 12.63
C ASP A 277 11.16 -2.09 11.94
N TYR A 278 10.29 -3.04 11.56
CA TYR A 278 10.72 -4.29 10.94
C TYR A 278 11.71 -4.02 9.79
N ARG A 279 12.94 -4.52 9.96
CA ARG A 279 14.13 -4.06 9.21
C ARG A 279 13.95 -4.07 7.69
N PRO A 280 13.38 -5.10 7.05
CA PRO A 280 13.13 -5.09 5.61
C PRO A 280 12.21 -3.94 5.14
N VAL A 281 11.19 -3.60 5.92
CA VAL A 281 10.27 -2.49 5.61
C VAL A 281 10.95 -1.16 5.89
N LYS A 282 11.72 -1.05 6.98
CA LYS A 282 12.50 0.15 7.29
C LYS A 282 13.51 0.48 6.19
N LEU A 283 14.16 -0.54 5.61
CA LEU A 283 15.05 -0.36 4.46
C LEU A 283 14.31 0.16 3.23
N LEU A 284 13.04 -0.23 3.02
CA LEU A 284 12.20 0.33 1.95
C LEU A 284 11.86 1.80 2.22
N GLN A 285 11.45 2.15 3.45
CA GLN A 285 11.22 3.56 3.83
C GLN A 285 12.48 4.41 3.63
N CYS A 286 13.66 3.85 3.92
CA CYS A 286 14.94 4.54 3.73
C CYS A 286 15.32 4.84 2.28
N VAL A 287 14.64 4.27 1.27
CA VAL A 287 14.89 4.59 -0.15
C VAL A 287 14.70 6.09 -0.41
N ASP A 288 13.69 6.69 0.20
CA ASP A 288 13.37 8.12 0.05
C ASP A 288 14.08 9.01 1.08
N HIS A 289 14.83 8.41 2.01
CA HIS A 289 15.51 9.10 3.12
C HIS A 289 16.97 8.67 3.29
N SER A 290 17.67 8.39 2.18
CA SER A 290 19.01 7.77 2.19
C SER A 290 20.07 8.50 3.01
N THR A 291 19.97 9.82 3.18
CA THR A 291 20.90 10.65 3.96
C THR A 291 20.46 10.87 5.41
N HIS A 292 19.27 10.41 5.81
CA HIS A 292 18.79 10.53 7.17
C HIS A 292 19.62 9.63 8.12
N PRO A 293 19.96 10.07 9.34
CA PRO A 293 20.77 9.28 10.28
C PRO A 293 20.21 7.88 10.56
N ASP A 294 18.89 7.74 10.66
CA ASP A 294 18.22 6.44 10.86
C ASP A 294 18.44 5.45 9.71
N CYS A 295 18.79 5.97 8.54
CA CYS A 295 19.02 5.23 7.30
C CYS A 295 20.50 5.06 6.95
N ALA A 296 21.40 5.59 7.78
CA ALA A 296 22.83 5.52 7.54
C ALA A 296 23.33 4.07 7.47
N LEU A 297 23.87 3.67 6.31
CA LEU A 297 24.50 2.37 6.14
C LEU A 297 25.91 2.39 6.73
N LYS A 298 26.25 1.37 7.52
CA LYS A 298 27.63 1.19 7.99
C LYS A 298 28.51 0.92 6.77
N SER A 299 29.47 1.80 6.50
CA SER A 299 30.44 1.62 5.42
C SER A 299 31.29 0.38 5.67
N ALA A 300 31.12 -0.66 4.85
CA ALA A 300 31.96 -1.86 4.89
C ALA A 300 33.46 -1.56 4.60
N ALA A 301 33.78 -0.39 4.06
CA ALA A 301 35.14 0.04 3.73
C ALA A 301 36.05 0.28 4.95
N ALA A 302 35.50 0.46 6.16
CA ALA A 302 36.32 0.72 7.35
C ALA A 302 37.00 -0.54 7.94
N ALA A 303 36.57 -1.74 7.55
CA ALA A 303 37.13 -3.00 8.07
C ALA A 303 38.41 -3.44 7.35
N THR A 304 38.65 -3.00 6.11
CA THR A 304 39.79 -3.47 5.29
C THR A 304 41.05 -2.62 5.44
N GLN A 305 40.99 -1.44 6.08
CA GLN A 305 42.19 -0.61 6.35
C GLN A 305 42.85 -0.88 7.71
N ARG A 306 42.29 -1.74 8.57
CA ARG A 306 42.90 -2.14 9.85
C ARG A 306 43.51 -3.54 9.77
N LYS A 307 44.49 -3.74 8.89
CA LYS A 307 45.57 -4.76 8.99
C LYS A 307 46.45 -4.76 7.74
N ALA A 308 47.33 -3.78 7.64
CA ALA A 308 48.60 -3.93 6.94
C ALA A 308 49.67 -3.23 7.79
N PRO A 309 50.48 -3.96 8.57
CA PRO A 309 51.66 -3.37 9.18
C PRO A 309 52.66 -3.08 8.07
N SER A 310 52.91 -1.80 7.80
CA SER A 310 54.02 -1.34 6.97
C SER A 310 55.33 -1.63 7.71
N LEU A 311 55.96 -2.76 7.38
CA LEU A 311 57.35 -3.05 7.73
C LEU A 311 58.26 -2.17 6.86
N TYR A 312 58.64 -1.00 7.38
CA TYR A 312 59.87 -0.33 6.95
C TYR A 312 60.90 -0.55 8.06
N THR A 313 61.86 -1.43 7.79
CA THR A 313 63.08 -1.57 8.59
C THR A 313 64.23 -0.94 7.81
N GLU A 314 64.94 -0.03 8.48
CA GLU A 314 66.15 0.63 8.02
C GLU A 314 67.21 -0.36 7.52
N GLN A 315 67.99 0.04 6.53
CA GLN A 315 69.34 -0.48 6.38
C GLN A 315 70.34 0.66 6.10
N ARG A 316 71.28 0.78 7.04
CA ARG A 316 72.35 1.78 7.17
C ARG A 316 73.39 1.73 6.04
N ALA A 317 73.78 2.93 5.62
CA ALA A 317 75.12 3.52 5.47
C ALA A 317 76.32 2.71 4.91
N GLY A 318 76.96 3.31 3.89
CA GLY A 318 78.42 3.49 3.84
C GLY A 318 79.12 3.09 2.52
N LEU A 319 79.55 4.06 1.71
CA LEU A 319 80.96 4.46 1.52
C LEU A 319 81.13 5.48 0.36
N ILE A 320 82.10 6.37 0.56
CA ILE A 320 82.52 7.52 -0.25
C ILE A 320 83.48 7.08 -1.36
N ILE A 321 83.34 7.58 -2.61
CA ILE A 321 84.46 7.99 -3.51
C ILE A 321 83.97 9.07 -4.50
N PRO A 322 84.58 10.27 -4.56
CA PRO A 322 84.56 11.15 -5.72
C PRO A 322 85.87 11.02 -6.53
N LEU A 323 85.85 11.22 -7.85
CA LEU A 323 86.82 12.00 -8.65
C LEU A 323 86.85 11.59 -10.17
N PHE A 324 86.69 12.62 -11.02
CA PHE A 324 87.41 12.98 -12.27
C PHE A 324 87.25 12.18 -13.59
N LEU A 325 86.64 12.87 -14.57
CA LEU A 325 87.23 13.39 -15.83
C LEU A 325 87.99 12.45 -16.81
N VAL A 326 87.57 12.57 -18.09
CA VAL A 326 88.33 12.56 -19.37
C VAL A 326 88.06 11.39 -20.36
N LEU A 327 87.43 11.80 -21.48
CA LEU A 327 87.61 11.47 -22.91
C LEU A 327 88.36 10.17 -23.32
N ALA A 328 87.74 9.41 -24.22
CA ALA A 328 88.29 9.14 -25.56
C ALA A 328 87.24 8.44 -26.44
N SER A 329 87.28 8.74 -27.73
CA SER A 329 86.39 8.27 -28.79
C SER A 329 86.93 7.04 -29.53
N ARG A 330 86.06 6.46 -30.38
CA ARG A 330 86.33 5.75 -31.68
C ARG A 330 86.76 4.27 -31.59
N THR A 331 86.39 3.35 -32.49
CA THR A 331 85.49 3.33 -33.67
C THR A 331 85.24 1.87 -34.10
N GLN A 332 84.22 1.69 -34.94
CA GLN A 332 84.08 0.56 -35.87
C GLN A 332 85.29 0.43 -36.81
N LEU A 333 85.56 -0.83 -37.19
CA LEU A 333 86.48 -1.35 -38.21
C LEU A 333 87.98 -1.25 -37.95
#